data_AF-A0A524KB08-F1
#
_entry.id   AF-A0A524KB08-F1
#
_cell.length_a   1.000
_cell.length_b   1.000
_cell.length_c   1.000
_cell.angle_alpha   90.00
_cell.angle_beta   90.00
_cell.angle_gamma   90.00
#
_symmetry.space_group_name_H-M   'P 1'
#
loop_
_entity.id
_entity.type
_entity.pdbx_description
1 polymer ?
#
loop_
_entity_poly.entity_id
_entity_poly.type
_entity_poly.pdbx_seq_one_letter_code
_entity_poly.pdbx_strand_id
1 'polypeptide(L)' 'GPTCDSMDILYEKNTYDMPAGTKIGERAYILTTGAYTQSYSSIYFNGFPPLAAFVLK' A
#
# COMPACT_ATOMS: atom_id res chain seq x y z
N GLY A 1 5.67 1.52 5.24
CA GLY A 1 5.56 1.76 3.81
C GLY A 1 6.76 2.57 3.40
N PRO A 2 6.67 3.32 2.29
CA PRO A 2 7.79 4.10 1.75
C PRO A 2 7.90 5.51 2.35
N THR A 3 6.96 5.95 3.18
CA THR A 3 6.98 7.29 3.78
C THR A 3 7.96 7.35 4.96
N CYS A 4 8.48 8.54 5.23
CA CYS A 4 9.40 8.83 6.34
C CYS A 4 8.62 9.08 7.64
N ASP A 5 7.71 8.17 7.98
CA ASP A 5 6.87 8.22 9.18
C ASP A 5 6.93 6.87 9.89
N SER A 6 7.11 6.88 11.22
CA SER A 6 7.19 5.65 12.02
C SER A 6 5.90 4.83 12.01
N MET A 7 4.76 5.46 11.71
CA MET A 7 3.42 4.85 11.69
C MET A 7 2.97 4.44 10.29
N ASP A 8 3.84 4.50 9.29
CA ASP A 8 3.55 3.97 7.96
C ASP A 8 3.61 2.43 7.99
N ILE A 9 2.59 1.80 8.55
CA ILE A 9 2.49 0.36 8.77
C ILE A 9 1.04 -0.09 8.51
N LEU A 10 0.84 -1.12 7.68
CA LEU A 10 -0.51 -1.65 7.38
C LEU A 10 -0.98 -2.75 8.35
N TYR A 11 -0.06 -3.61 8.81
CA TYR A 11 -0.38 -4.83 9.56
C TYR A 11 0.45 -4.94 10.85
N GLU A 12 0.39 -3.93 11.72
CA GLU A 12 1.21 -3.88 12.95
C GLU A 12 0.86 -5.00 13.95
N LYS A 13 -0.44 -5.21 14.21
CA LYS A 13 -0.92 -6.14 15.25
C LYS A 13 -1.27 -7.54 14.73
N ASN A 14 -1.61 -7.63 13.45
CA ASN A 14 -2.01 -8.87 12.79
C ASN A 14 -1.15 -9.03 11.55
N THR A 15 0.07 -9.51 11.74
CA THR A 15 1.08 -9.65 10.70
C THR A 15 0.71 -10.75 9.72
N TYR A 16 1.17 -10.62 8.48
CA TYR A 16 1.11 -11.66 7.45
C TYR A 16 2.52 -12.10 7.09
N ASP A 17 2.72 -13.40 6.97
CA ASP A 17 4.00 -13.95 6.53
C ASP A 17 4.17 -13.77 5.03
N MET A 18 5.34 -13.28 4.63
CA MET A 18 5.72 -13.21 3.24
C MET A 18 6.09 -14.61 2.74
N PRO A 19 5.67 -15.01 1.52
CA PRO A 19 6.06 -16.30 0.95
C PRO A 19 7.57 -16.51 0.94
N ALA A 20 8.00 -17.75 1.20
CA ALA A 20 9.42 -18.09 1.18
C ALA A 20 10.01 -17.85 -0.22
N GLY A 21 11.16 -17.18 -0.28
CA GLY A 21 11.88 -16.91 -1.52
C GLY A 21 11.46 -15.66 -2.27
N THR A 22 10.57 -14.82 -1.73
CA THR A 22 10.24 -13.51 -2.30
C THR A 22 11.50 -12.64 -2.47
N LYS A 23 11.59 -11.95 -3.60
CA LYS A 23 12.74 -11.11 -3.97
C LYS A 23 12.35 -9.65 -4.16
N ILE A 24 13.34 -8.77 -3.99
CA ILE A 24 13.20 -7.34 -4.32
C ILE A 24 12.78 -7.21 -5.79
N GLY A 25 11.79 -6.36 -6.04
CA GLY A 25 11.23 -6.12 -7.38
C GLY A 25 9.97 -6.94 -7.69
N GLU A 26 9.63 -7.94 -6.87
CA GLU A 26 8.35 -8.63 -6.96
C GLU A 26 7.20 -7.76 -6.41
N ARG A 27 5.97 -8.09 -6.82
CA ARG A 27 4.77 -7.30 -6.47
C ARG A 27 3.98 -7.97 -5.35
N ALA A 28 3.64 -7.18 -4.33
CA ALA A 28 2.63 -7.53 -3.35
C ALA A 28 1.27 -6.94 -3.77
N TYR A 29 0.20 -7.72 -3.60
CA TYR A 29 -1.17 -7.28 -3.87
C TYR A 29 -1.95 -7.24 -2.56
N ILE A 30 -2.43 -6.06 -2.18
CA ILE A 30 -3.35 -5.88 -1.07
C ILE A 30 -4.76 -5.91 -1.65
N LEU A 31 -5.54 -6.94 -1.29
CA LEU A 31 -6.87 -7.15 -1.85
C LEU A 31 -7.92 -6.36 -1.06
N THR A 32 -9.13 -6.26 -1.60
CA THR A 32 -10.30 -5.63 -0.98
C THR A 32 -10.16 -4.12 -0.67
N THR A 33 -9.27 -3.41 -1.36
CA THR A 33 -9.03 -1.96 -1.20
C THR A 33 -9.96 -1.07 -2.05
N GLY A 34 -11.14 -1.56 -2.43
CA GLY A 34 -12.05 -0.86 -3.33
C GLY A 34 -12.82 0.29 -2.68
N ALA A 35 -13.01 0.23 -1.35
CA ALA A 35 -13.70 1.25 -0.57
C ALA A 35 -12.71 1.98 0.33
N TYR A 36 -12.86 3.30 0.44
CA TYR A 36 -12.11 4.17 1.36
C TYR A 36 -10.59 4.23 1.22
N THR A 37 -9.96 3.48 0.31
CA THR A 37 -8.50 3.56 0.11
C THR A 37 -8.12 4.77 -0.74
N GLN A 38 -8.63 4.88 -1.96
CA GLN A 38 -8.33 6.03 -2.82
C GLN A 38 -8.94 7.33 -2.27
N SER A 39 -10.17 7.27 -1.76
CA SER A 39 -10.86 8.48 -1.28
C SER A 39 -10.25 9.09 -0.03
N TYR A 40 -9.53 8.31 0.79
CA TYR A 40 -8.80 8.81 1.97
C TYR A 40 -7.28 8.92 1.73
N SER A 41 -6.79 8.66 0.51
CA SER A 41 -5.36 8.75 0.25
C SER A 41 -4.87 10.19 0.41
N SER A 42 -3.79 10.38 1.17
CA SER A 42 -3.13 11.68 1.27
C SER A 42 -2.54 12.09 -0.07
N ILE A 43 -2.61 13.38 -0.38
CA ILE A 43 -2.07 13.95 -1.62
C ILE A 43 -0.75 14.66 -1.30
N TYR A 44 0.35 14.21 -1.90
CA TYR A 44 1.71 14.77 -1.71
C TYR A 44 2.31 14.67 -0.30
N PHE A 45 1.85 13.75 0.56
CA PHE A 45 2.62 13.39 1.75
C PHE A 45 3.98 12.82 1.29
N ASN A 46 5.09 13.33 1.84
CA ASN A 46 6.45 13.04 1.37
C ASN A 46 6.71 13.27 -0.14
N GLY A 47 5.88 14.08 -0.80
CA GLY A 47 5.99 14.32 -2.25
C GLY A 47 5.50 13.15 -3.12
N PHE A 48 4.87 12.12 -2.55
CA PHE A 48 4.28 11.05 -3.35
C PHE A 48 3.05 11.55 -4.13
N PRO A 49 2.95 11.28 -5.45
CA PRO A 49 1.81 11.73 -6.25
C PRO A 49 0.50 11.04 -5.81
N PRO A 50 -0.67 11.54 -6.25
CA PRO A 50 -1.96 10.92 -5.98
C PRO A 50 -2.00 9.43 -6.37
N LEU A 51 -2.72 8.63 -5.59
CA LEU A 51 -2.91 7.20 -5.88
C LEU A 51 -3.68 7.00 -7.19
N ALA A 52 -3.03 6.35 -8.17
CA ALA A 52 -3.66 5.99 -9.43
C ALA A 52 -4.75 4.93 -9.22
N ALA A 53 -5.90 5.11 -9.88
CA ALA A 53 -6.95 4.10 -9.98
C ALA A 53 -7.28 3.81 -11.44
N PHE A 54 -7.55 2.55 -11.73
CA PHE A 54 -7.87 2.06 -13.06
C PHE A 54 -9.21 1.34 -12.99
N VAL A 55 -10.09 1.63 -13.96
CA VAL A 55 -11.36 0.93 -14.14
C VAL A 55 -11.22 0.01 -15.35
N LEU A 56 -11.34 -1.29 -15.12
CA LEU A 56 -11.31 -2.31 -16.17
C LEU A 56 -12.76 -2.68 -16.52
N LYS A 57 -13.00 -2.98 -17.80
CA LYS A 57 -14.29 -3.46 -18.31
C LYS A 57 -14.33 -4.98 -18.37
#